data_AF-E4LL88-F1
#
_entry.id   AF-E4LL88-F1
#
_cell.length_a   1.000
_cell.length_b   1.000
_cell.length_c   1.000
_cell.angle_alpha   90.00
_cell.angle_beta   90.00
_cell.angle_gamma   90.00
#
_symmetry.space_group_name_H-M   'P 1'
#
loop_
_entity.id
_entity.type
_entity.pdbx_description
1 polymer ?
#
loop_
_entity_poly.entity_id
_entity_poly.type
_entity_poly.pdbx_seq_one_letter_code
_entity_poly.pdbx_strand_id
1 'polypeptide(L)'
;MLLSRASYRHRVERIRRTARQVIRRLTAWAAASEFRPQGFEVGFGGHDGVRIAEFPLADGMTLSLRGQIDRYDVSEDGAYYIVLDYKTGTVSLELPEIRHGLKMQLLLYLYVVHCLLRDGAPAGMLYAPAVNPLIEPDIRLDDAALQDASAKKSKLTGFLIDDMDVIRRIDALTEHLCVSITGKNAFSKASEKYLRVREEFESLLKFLPQLVRETAEEILSGRIAAAPYRFKQRTACAFCAYRVVCGFAPELGDGYRDIPNDAQAAMEEITDAVREEGDTDGE
;
A
#
# COMPACT_ATOMS: atom_id res chain seq x y z
N MET A 1 -15.32 2.99 35.78
CA MET A 1 -15.51 4.45 35.58
C MET A 1 -15.42 4.91 34.10
N LEU A 2 -15.18 4.02 33.11
CA LEU A 2 -15.07 4.38 31.69
C LEU A 2 -16.43 4.50 30.94
N LEU A 3 -17.51 3.88 31.43
CA LEU A 3 -18.84 3.86 30.77
C LEU A 3 -19.78 5.03 31.14
N SER A 4 -19.32 5.99 31.94
CA SER A 4 -20.18 7.01 32.57
C SER A 4 -20.72 8.07 31.60
N ARG A 5 -20.05 8.31 30.47
CA ARG A 5 -20.46 9.32 29.47
C ARG A 5 -21.12 8.68 28.25
N ALA A 6 -22.28 9.19 27.84
CA ALA A 6 -23.03 8.71 26.67
C ALA A 6 -22.20 8.72 25.38
N SER A 7 -21.33 9.72 25.21
CA SER A 7 -20.40 9.83 24.09
C SER A 7 -19.38 8.68 24.03
N TYR A 8 -18.91 8.20 25.18
CA TYR A 8 -17.99 7.06 25.25
C TYR A 8 -18.71 5.76 24.90
N ARG A 9 -19.92 5.54 25.44
CA ARG A 9 -20.74 4.37 25.07
C ARG A 9 -21.00 4.32 23.57
N HIS A 10 -21.34 5.46 22.96
CA HIS A 10 -21.54 5.57 21.52
C HIS A 10 -20.25 5.25 20.73
N ARG A 11 -19.09 5.74 21.18
CA ARG A 11 -17.81 5.45 20.53
C ARG A 11 -17.46 3.96 20.58
N VAL A 12 -17.60 3.32 21.75
CA VAL A 12 -17.35 1.89 21.93
C VAL A 12 -18.29 1.07 21.06
N GLU A 13 -19.58 1.40 21.04
CA GLU A 13 -20.56 0.71 20.21
C GLU A 13 -20.26 0.88 18.71
N ARG A 14 -19.82 2.08 18.28
CA ARG A 14 -19.39 2.31 16.89
C ARG A 14 -18.18 1.44 16.53
N ILE A 15 -17.17 1.37 17.39
CA ILE A 15 -15.99 0.50 17.19
C ILE A 15 -16.44 -0.96 17.09
N ARG A 16 -17.32 -1.41 17.99
CA ARG A 16 -17.84 -2.78 17.99
C ARG A 16 -18.60 -3.12 16.70
N ARG A 17 -19.41 -2.20 16.19
CA ARG A 17 -20.12 -2.34 14.91
C ARG A 17 -19.15 -2.41 13.75
N THR A 18 -18.16 -1.51 13.70
CA THR A 18 -17.11 -1.52 12.67
C THR A 18 -16.33 -2.83 12.70
N ALA A 19 -15.86 -3.27 13.86
CA ALA A 19 -15.11 -4.52 13.99
C ALA A 19 -15.92 -5.73 13.49
N ARG A 20 -17.19 -5.86 13.88
CA ARG A 20 -18.07 -6.93 13.37
C ARG A 20 -18.24 -6.90 11.86
N GLN A 21 -18.43 -5.70 11.29
CA GLN A 21 -18.60 -5.54 9.85
C GLN A 21 -17.32 -5.93 9.09
N VAL A 22 -16.15 -5.49 9.59
CA VAL A 22 -14.84 -5.82 9.01
C VAL A 22 -14.58 -7.33 9.10
N ILE A 23 -14.80 -7.94 10.26
CA ILE A 23 -14.63 -9.40 10.44
C ILE A 23 -15.51 -10.16 9.46
N ARG A 24 -16.81 -9.84 9.36
CA ARG A 24 -17.72 -10.50 8.42
C ARG A 24 -17.22 -10.44 6.97
N ARG A 25 -16.72 -9.29 6.53
CA ARG A 25 -16.19 -9.10 5.17
C ARG A 25 -14.90 -9.88 4.94
N LEU A 26 -13.96 -9.82 5.88
CA LEU A 26 -12.71 -10.58 5.78
C LEU A 26 -12.96 -12.09 5.82
N THR A 27 -13.94 -12.56 6.59
CA THR A 27 -14.35 -13.97 6.59
C THR A 27 -15.03 -14.36 5.28
N ALA A 28 -15.88 -13.51 4.71
CA ALA A 28 -16.48 -13.75 3.40
C ALA A 28 -15.41 -13.84 2.30
N TRP A 29 -14.46 -12.91 2.28
CA TRP A 29 -13.32 -12.96 1.37
C TRP A 29 -12.46 -14.20 1.58
N ALA A 30 -12.13 -14.56 2.83
CA ALA A 30 -11.35 -15.76 3.12
C ALA A 30 -12.03 -17.06 2.63
N ALA A 31 -13.37 -17.10 2.64
CA ALA A 31 -14.13 -18.24 2.10
C ALA A 31 -14.11 -18.31 0.56
N ALA A 32 -13.88 -17.18 -0.12
CA ALA A 32 -13.81 -17.07 -1.58
C ALA A 32 -12.37 -17.10 -2.14
N SER A 33 -11.36 -17.16 -1.26
CA SER A 33 -9.94 -17.10 -1.60
C SER A 33 -9.27 -18.47 -1.44
N GLU A 34 -8.27 -18.75 -2.27
CA GLU A 34 -7.28 -19.81 -2.05
C GLU A 34 -6.10 -19.32 -1.21
N PHE A 35 -5.93 -18.00 -1.03
CA PHE A 35 -4.86 -17.47 -0.22
C PHE A 35 -5.18 -17.69 1.27
N ARG A 36 -4.18 -18.12 2.03
CA ARG A 36 -4.28 -18.42 3.46
C ARG A 36 -3.36 -17.49 4.24
N PRO A 37 -3.84 -16.87 5.34
CA PRO A 37 -2.99 -16.08 6.20
C PRO A 37 -1.85 -16.92 6.76
N GLN A 38 -0.62 -16.48 6.52
CA GLN A 38 0.58 -17.11 7.07
C GLN A 38 1.20 -16.26 8.20
N GLY A 39 0.92 -14.96 8.23
CA GLY A 39 1.37 -14.09 9.31
C GLY A 39 0.42 -12.93 9.58
N PHE A 40 0.31 -12.58 10.87
CA PHE A 40 -0.34 -11.39 11.37
C PHE A 40 0.61 -10.65 12.30
N GLU A 41 0.63 -9.32 12.22
CA GLU A 41 1.42 -8.46 13.12
C GLU A 41 2.91 -8.86 13.18
N VAL A 42 3.46 -9.21 12.01
CA VAL A 42 4.80 -9.80 11.86
C VAL A 42 5.85 -8.70 11.96
N GLY A 43 6.56 -8.65 13.09
CA GLY A 43 7.68 -7.72 13.28
C GLY A 43 8.87 -8.06 12.39
N PHE A 44 9.60 -7.04 11.93
CA PHE A 44 10.88 -7.18 11.21
C PHE A 44 11.92 -6.17 11.69
N GLY A 45 13.20 -6.48 11.49
CA GLY A 45 14.33 -5.60 11.85
C GLY A 45 14.63 -5.48 13.36
N GLY A 46 13.96 -6.26 14.21
CA GLY A 46 14.25 -6.38 15.64
C GLY A 46 14.84 -7.75 16.00
N HIS A 47 15.26 -7.94 17.26
CA HIS A 47 15.81 -9.20 17.74
C HIS A 47 14.86 -10.40 17.58
N ASP A 48 13.56 -10.20 17.78
CA ASP A 48 12.53 -11.25 17.78
C ASP A 48 11.69 -11.29 16.48
N GLY A 49 12.05 -10.48 15.48
CA GLY A 49 11.32 -10.36 14.21
C GLY A 49 12.01 -11.06 13.05
N VAL A 50 11.37 -10.99 11.87
CA VAL A 50 11.99 -11.40 10.62
C VAL A 50 13.26 -10.59 10.40
N ARG A 51 14.37 -11.30 10.18
CA ARG A 51 15.65 -10.68 9.82
C ARG A 51 15.62 -10.34 8.35
N ILE A 52 15.62 -9.05 8.06
CA ILE A 52 15.91 -8.53 6.72
C ILE A 52 17.40 -8.21 6.61
N ALA A 53 17.94 -8.31 5.40
CA ALA A 53 19.30 -7.87 5.14
C ALA A 53 19.40 -6.37 5.48
N GLU A 54 20.50 -5.98 6.12
CA GLU A 54 20.81 -4.57 6.32
C GLU A 54 21.20 -3.95 4.98
N PHE A 55 20.87 -2.67 4.79
CA PHE A 55 21.23 -1.94 3.57
C PHE A 55 22.63 -1.35 3.75
N PRO A 56 23.64 -1.76 2.97
CA PRO A 56 24.96 -1.16 3.05
C PRO A 56 24.93 0.28 2.52
N LEU A 57 25.70 1.16 3.17
CA LEU A 57 25.87 2.57 2.80
C LEU A 57 27.31 2.83 2.36
N ALA A 58 27.53 3.89 1.57
CA ALA A 58 28.83 4.20 0.97
C ALA A 58 29.99 4.38 1.98
N ASP A 59 29.73 4.79 3.22
CA ASP A 59 30.74 5.03 4.25
C ASP A 59 31.05 3.80 5.12
N GLY A 60 30.54 2.63 4.74
CA GLY A 60 30.71 1.38 5.47
C GLY A 60 29.76 1.22 6.65
N MET A 61 28.85 2.17 6.89
CA MET A 61 27.72 1.96 7.78
C MET A 61 26.65 1.06 7.14
N THR A 62 25.77 0.55 7.97
CA THR A 62 24.58 -0.19 7.53
C THR A 62 23.32 0.48 8.07
N LEU A 63 22.28 0.50 7.24
CA LEU A 63 20.95 0.94 7.63
C LEU A 63 20.09 -0.28 7.96
N SER A 64 19.48 -0.25 9.14
CA SER A 64 18.48 -1.24 9.57
C SER A 64 17.10 -0.61 9.60
N LEU A 65 16.12 -1.25 8.94
CA LEU A 65 14.72 -0.86 8.97
C LEU A 65 13.94 -1.77 9.91
N ARG A 66 13.20 -1.17 10.85
CA ARG A 66 12.31 -1.87 11.77
C ARG A 66 10.86 -1.50 11.51
N GLY A 67 9.98 -2.50 11.54
CA GLY A 67 8.54 -2.30 11.41
C GLY A 67 7.75 -3.54 11.76
N GLN A 68 6.48 -3.52 11.40
CA GLN A 68 5.54 -4.61 11.62
C GLN A 68 4.60 -4.70 10.42
N ILE A 69 4.45 -5.88 9.84
CA ILE A 69 3.53 -6.17 8.75
C ILE A 69 2.19 -6.55 9.37
N ASP A 70 1.10 -5.87 8.98
CA ASP A 70 -0.23 -6.17 9.52
C ASP A 70 -0.65 -7.61 9.19
N ARG A 71 -0.54 -8.01 7.92
CA ARG A 71 -0.88 -9.36 7.44
C ARG A 71 -0.24 -9.69 6.10
N TYR A 72 0.14 -10.95 5.91
CA TYR A 72 0.40 -11.49 4.58
C TYR A 72 -0.22 -12.89 4.42
N ASP A 73 -0.69 -13.15 3.21
CA ASP A 73 -1.32 -14.40 2.83
C ASP A 73 -0.55 -15.05 1.69
N VAL A 74 -0.55 -16.38 1.65
CA VAL A 74 0.15 -17.18 0.65
C VAL A 74 -0.84 -18.13 0.00
N SER A 75 -0.70 -18.38 -1.31
CA SER A 75 -1.48 -19.38 -2.02
C SER A 75 -1.21 -20.79 -1.47
N GLU A 76 -2.16 -21.71 -1.60
CA GLU A 76 -2.03 -23.07 -1.03
C GLU A 76 -0.80 -23.85 -1.56
N ASP A 77 -0.37 -23.59 -2.78
CA ASP A 77 0.82 -24.17 -3.42
C ASP A 77 2.13 -23.41 -3.09
N GLY A 78 2.06 -22.31 -2.35
CA GLY A 78 3.22 -21.47 -2.03
C GLY A 78 3.72 -20.58 -3.18
N ALA A 79 3.10 -20.66 -4.36
CA ALA A 79 3.59 -20.00 -5.57
C ALA A 79 3.42 -18.47 -5.54
N TYR A 80 2.45 -17.96 -4.78
CA TYR A 80 2.11 -16.54 -4.75
C TYR A 80 1.86 -16.03 -3.34
N TYR A 81 2.12 -14.75 -3.10
CA TYR A 81 1.78 -14.09 -1.84
C TYR A 81 1.18 -12.70 -2.07
N ILE A 82 0.37 -12.27 -1.10
CA ILE A 82 -0.18 -10.92 -1.02
C ILE A 82 0.11 -10.32 0.36
N VAL A 83 0.30 -9.01 0.41
CA VAL A 83 0.40 -8.27 1.68
C VAL A 83 -0.79 -7.36 1.88
N LEU A 84 -1.23 -7.23 3.13
CA LEU A 84 -2.36 -6.41 3.51
C LEU A 84 -1.98 -5.40 4.60
N ASP A 85 -2.57 -4.22 4.53
CA ASP A 85 -2.50 -3.17 5.56
C ASP A 85 -3.91 -2.65 5.87
N TYR A 86 -4.28 -2.60 7.16
CA TYR A 86 -5.62 -2.21 7.57
C TYR A 86 -5.73 -0.69 7.73
N LYS A 87 -6.60 -0.04 6.93
CA LYS A 87 -6.79 1.43 6.98
C LYS A 87 -8.22 1.83 7.29
N THR A 88 -8.38 2.80 8.18
CA THR A 88 -9.70 3.35 8.58
C THR A 88 -10.16 4.52 7.70
N GLY A 89 -9.42 4.88 6.66
CA GLY A 89 -9.74 5.96 5.73
C GLY A 89 -9.75 5.48 4.29
N THR A 90 -10.24 6.32 3.37
CA THR A 90 -10.09 6.05 1.94
C THR A 90 -8.62 6.19 1.55
N VAL A 91 -8.03 5.10 1.08
CA VAL A 91 -6.65 5.06 0.63
C VAL A 91 -6.58 4.55 -0.81
N SER A 92 -5.87 5.30 -1.64
CA SER A 92 -5.39 4.87 -2.94
C SER A 92 -3.89 4.56 -2.85
N LEU A 93 -3.44 3.61 -3.65
CA LEU A 93 -2.03 3.40 -3.95
C LEU A 93 -1.78 3.92 -5.37
N GLU A 94 -0.80 4.80 -5.54
CA GLU A 94 -0.50 5.44 -6.82
C GLU A 94 1.00 5.38 -7.09
N LEU A 95 1.40 5.00 -8.30
CA LEU A 95 2.81 4.85 -8.67
C LEU A 95 3.62 6.14 -8.48
N PRO A 96 3.12 7.35 -8.83
CA PRO A 96 3.86 8.59 -8.54
C PRO A 96 4.16 8.77 -7.05
N GLU A 97 3.26 8.36 -6.15
CA GLU A 97 3.52 8.45 -4.71
C GLU A 97 4.58 7.42 -4.25
N ILE A 98 4.69 6.25 -4.90
CA ILE A 98 5.74 5.26 -4.61
C ILE A 98 7.09 5.74 -5.15
N ARG A 99 7.14 6.15 -6.43
CA ARG A 99 8.33 6.66 -7.11
C ARG A 99 9.04 7.78 -6.33
N HIS A 100 8.28 8.62 -5.65
CA HIS A 100 8.79 9.73 -4.84
C HIS A 100 8.84 9.44 -3.33
N GLY A 101 8.72 8.18 -2.89
CA GLY A 101 8.90 7.81 -1.49
C GLY A 101 7.79 8.26 -0.54
N LEU A 102 6.62 8.65 -1.04
CA LEU A 102 5.52 9.20 -0.24
C LEU A 102 4.63 8.12 0.39
N LYS A 103 4.46 6.97 -0.27
CA LYS A 103 3.62 5.85 0.20
C LYS A 103 4.33 4.50 0.06
N MET A 104 5.25 4.23 0.97
CA MET A 104 6.13 3.06 0.88
C MET A 104 5.69 1.85 1.70
N GLN A 105 4.71 2.01 2.61
CA GLN A 105 4.39 0.99 3.62
C GLN A 105 4.06 -0.39 3.00
N LEU A 106 3.17 -0.43 2.01
CA LEU A 106 2.80 -1.67 1.33
C LEU A 106 3.95 -2.29 0.52
N LEU A 107 4.78 -1.47 -0.14
CA LEU A 107 5.94 -1.95 -0.87
C LEU A 107 7.02 -2.50 0.08
N LEU A 108 7.22 -1.86 1.23
CA LEU A 108 8.11 -2.35 2.28
C LEU A 108 7.62 -3.70 2.82
N TYR A 109 6.31 -3.85 3.06
CA TYR A 109 5.75 -5.15 3.48
C TYR A 109 5.98 -6.22 2.42
N LEU A 110 5.71 -5.88 1.15
CA LEU A 110 5.92 -6.79 0.03
C LEU A 110 7.39 -7.25 -0.06
N TYR A 111 8.33 -6.32 0.09
CA TYR A 111 9.77 -6.60 0.10
C TYR A 111 10.19 -7.52 1.25
N VAL A 112 9.73 -7.25 2.47
CA VAL A 112 10.07 -8.10 3.63
C VAL A 112 9.52 -9.53 3.43
N VAL A 113 8.30 -9.67 2.92
CA VAL A 113 7.71 -10.98 2.62
C VAL A 113 8.44 -11.66 1.45
N HIS A 114 8.88 -10.91 0.44
CA HIS A 114 9.70 -11.45 -0.64
C HIS A 114 10.99 -12.07 -0.11
N CYS A 115 11.68 -11.39 0.82
CA CYS A 115 12.89 -11.93 1.45
C CYS A 115 12.61 -13.19 2.29
N LEU A 116 11.42 -13.30 2.86
CA LEU A 116 10.98 -14.45 3.66
C LEU A 116 10.58 -15.65 2.77
N LEU A 117 9.88 -15.39 1.67
CA LEU A 117 9.28 -16.37 0.77
C LEU A 117 10.03 -16.42 -0.56
N ARG A 118 11.31 -16.80 -0.53
CA ARG A 118 12.24 -16.72 -1.67
C ARG A 118 11.72 -17.29 -3.00
N ASP A 119 10.86 -18.32 -2.94
CA ASP A 119 10.32 -19.00 -4.12
C ASP A 119 8.93 -18.51 -4.55
N GLY A 120 8.27 -17.70 -3.71
CA GLY A 120 6.94 -17.15 -3.99
C GLY A 120 7.03 -15.87 -4.83
N ALA A 121 6.05 -15.67 -5.71
CA ALA A 121 5.92 -14.44 -6.49
C ALA A 121 4.91 -13.46 -5.86
N PRO A 122 5.17 -12.14 -5.90
CA PRO A 122 4.20 -11.15 -5.46
C PRO A 122 2.96 -11.17 -6.36
N ALA A 123 1.78 -11.35 -5.78
CA ALA A 123 0.50 -11.27 -6.48
C ALA A 123 -0.30 -10.01 -6.15
N GLY A 124 0.08 -9.28 -5.09
CA GLY A 124 -0.60 -8.05 -4.74
C GLY A 124 -0.16 -7.42 -3.42
N MET A 125 -0.39 -6.12 -3.33
CA MET A 125 -0.23 -5.33 -2.12
C MET A 125 -1.47 -4.44 -1.93
N LEU A 126 -2.22 -4.70 -0.86
CA LEU A 126 -3.60 -4.26 -0.73
C LEU A 126 -3.87 -3.54 0.59
N TYR A 127 -4.57 -2.42 0.52
CA TYR A 127 -5.24 -1.85 1.68
C TYR A 127 -6.55 -2.58 1.92
N ALA A 128 -6.77 -2.97 3.18
CA ALA A 128 -8.02 -3.53 3.68
C ALA A 128 -8.81 -2.45 4.45
N PRO A 129 -9.94 -1.96 3.92
CA PRO A 129 -10.72 -0.93 4.60
C PRO A 129 -11.29 -1.43 5.94
N ALA A 130 -10.75 -0.92 7.05
CA ALA A 130 -11.21 -1.16 8.40
C ALA A 130 -12.35 -0.20 8.80
N VAL A 131 -13.36 -0.07 7.93
CA VAL A 131 -14.42 0.94 8.04
C VAL A 131 -15.82 0.34 7.96
N ASN A 132 -16.75 0.98 8.65
CA ASN A 132 -18.18 0.80 8.41
C ASN A 132 -18.68 2.03 7.63
N PRO A 133 -18.73 1.95 6.28
CA PRO A 133 -18.96 3.12 5.45
C PRO A 133 -20.37 3.66 5.67
N LEU A 134 -20.47 4.98 5.83
CA LEU A 134 -21.75 5.67 5.73
C LEU A 134 -22.13 5.78 4.25
N ILE A 135 -23.36 5.37 3.94
CA ILE A 135 -23.95 5.47 2.61
C ILE A 135 -24.95 6.63 2.67
N GLU A 136 -24.69 7.66 1.88
CA GLU A 136 -25.51 8.86 1.76
C GLU A 136 -26.07 8.89 0.34
N PRO A 137 -27.17 8.19 0.06
CA PRO A 137 -27.72 8.13 -1.28
C PRO A 137 -28.65 9.32 -1.54
N ASP A 138 -28.63 9.86 -2.76
CA ASP A 138 -29.56 10.91 -3.19
C ASP A 138 -31.00 10.40 -3.30
N ILE A 139 -31.17 9.07 -3.44
CA ILE A 139 -32.44 8.38 -3.52
C ILE A 139 -32.55 7.29 -2.46
N ARG A 140 -33.77 6.89 -2.09
CA ARG A 140 -33.98 5.76 -1.19
C ARG A 140 -33.50 4.47 -1.86
N LEU A 141 -32.54 3.79 -1.25
CA LEU A 141 -32.07 2.47 -1.66
C LEU A 141 -32.91 1.37 -1.01
N ASP A 142 -33.09 0.26 -1.71
CA ASP A 142 -33.52 -1.00 -1.09
C ASP A 142 -32.33 -1.69 -0.39
N ASP A 143 -32.61 -2.79 0.31
CA ASP A 143 -31.59 -3.50 1.08
C ASP A 143 -30.47 -4.05 0.20
N ALA A 144 -30.78 -4.50 -1.02
CA ALA A 144 -29.80 -5.04 -1.96
C ALA A 144 -28.85 -3.95 -2.49
N ALA A 145 -29.40 -2.83 -2.94
CA ALA A 145 -28.62 -1.69 -3.41
C ALA A 145 -27.78 -1.04 -2.29
N LEU A 146 -28.30 -1.02 -1.05
CA LEU A 146 -27.54 -0.56 0.10
C LEU A 146 -26.35 -1.48 0.41
N GLN A 147 -26.55 -2.80 0.33
CA GLN A 147 -25.47 -3.77 0.50
C GLN A 147 -24.40 -3.63 -0.58
N ASP A 148 -24.80 -3.48 -1.85
CA ASP A 148 -23.88 -3.26 -2.97
C ASP A 148 -23.07 -1.96 -2.80
N ALA A 149 -23.72 -0.86 -2.44
CA ALA A 149 -23.04 0.42 -2.16
C ALA A 149 -22.04 0.30 -1.00
N SER A 150 -22.39 -0.45 0.04
CA SER A 150 -21.52 -0.75 1.18
C SER A 150 -20.33 -1.63 0.78
N ALA A 151 -20.57 -2.66 -0.04
CA ALA A 151 -19.54 -3.56 -0.56
C ALA A 151 -18.52 -2.81 -1.40
N LYS A 152 -18.97 -1.93 -2.32
CA LYS A 152 -18.09 -1.10 -3.17
C LYS A 152 -17.12 -0.24 -2.36
N LYS A 153 -17.56 0.37 -1.27
CA LYS A 153 -16.70 1.19 -0.37
C LYS A 153 -15.77 0.36 0.51
N SER A 154 -15.85 -0.97 0.44
CA SER A 154 -15.14 -1.89 1.33
C SER A 154 -14.26 -2.89 0.59
N LYS A 155 -14.11 -2.71 -0.74
CA LYS A 155 -13.22 -3.50 -1.58
C LYS A 155 -11.77 -3.29 -1.16
N LEU A 156 -10.98 -4.36 -1.20
CA LEU A 156 -9.53 -4.32 -1.06
C LEU A 156 -8.95 -3.52 -2.24
N THR A 157 -8.15 -2.50 -1.94
CA THR A 157 -7.63 -1.55 -2.94
C THR A 157 -6.12 -1.52 -2.92
N GLY A 158 -5.48 -1.57 -4.09
CA GLY A 158 -4.03 -1.57 -4.19
C GLY A 158 -3.57 -2.04 -5.56
N PHE A 159 -2.37 -2.60 -5.63
CA PHE A 159 -1.86 -3.22 -6.86
C PHE A 159 -1.97 -4.73 -6.78
N LEU A 160 -2.31 -5.34 -7.91
CA LEU A 160 -2.55 -6.76 -8.12
C LEU A 160 -1.82 -7.20 -9.39
N ILE A 161 -1.41 -8.47 -9.44
CA ILE A 161 -0.80 -9.02 -10.64
C ILE A 161 -1.80 -9.05 -11.81
N ASP A 162 -1.35 -8.68 -13.00
CA ASP A 162 -2.10 -8.79 -14.26
C ASP A 162 -2.13 -10.23 -14.77
N ASP A 163 -2.66 -11.11 -13.92
CA ASP A 163 -2.87 -12.52 -14.22
C ASP A 163 -4.25 -12.92 -13.69
N MET A 164 -5.16 -13.16 -14.61
CA MET A 164 -6.56 -13.47 -14.29
C MET A 164 -6.71 -14.76 -13.49
N ASP A 165 -5.86 -15.76 -13.74
CA ASP A 165 -5.93 -17.03 -13.03
C ASP A 165 -5.47 -16.81 -11.58
N VAL A 166 -4.40 -16.06 -11.36
CA VAL A 166 -3.96 -15.69 -10.01
C VAL A 166 -5.00 -14.82 -9.29
N ILE A 167 -5.63 -13.87 -9.97
CA ILE A 167 -6.69 -13.03 -9.38
C ILE A 167 -7.89 -13.85 -8.94
N ARG A 168 -8.31 -14.85 -9.71
CA ARG A 168 -9.38 -15.77 -9.30
C ARG A 168 -9.01 -16.61 -8.10
N ARG A 169 -7.73 -16.93 -7.92
CA ARG A 169 -7.23 -17.60 -6.70
C ARG A 169 -7.27 -16.65 -5.50
N ILE A 170 -7.06 -15.34 -5.69
CA ILE A 170 -7.21 -14.34 -4.61
C ILE A 170 -8.67 -14.14 -4.24
N ASP A 171 -9.57 -14.05 -5.23
CA ASP A 171 -11.01 -13.85 -5.04
C ASP A 171 -11.76 -14.39 -6.27
N ALA A 172 -12.39 -15.57 -6.12
CA ALA A 172 -13.00 -16.32 -7.22
C ALA A 172 -14.00 -15.52 -8.06
N LEU A 173 -14.73 -14.59 -7.44
CA LEU A 173 -15.76 -13.76 -8.09
C LEU A 173 -15.35 -12.30 -8.24
N THR A 174 -14.18 -11.88 -7.75
CA THR A 174 -13.71 -10.49 -7.72
C THR A 174 -14.66 -9.50 -7.03
N GLU A 175 -15.51 -10.01 -6.12
CA GLU A 175 -16.49 -9.19 -5.38
C GLU A 175 -15.82 -8.32 -4.31
N HIS A 176 -14.71 -8.80 -3.74
CA HIS A 176 -13.97 -8.19 -2.65
C HIS A 176 -12.80 -7.33 -3.13
N LEU A 177 -12.37 -7.44 -4.39
CA LEU A 177 -11.24 -6.70 -4.95
C LEU A 177 -11.65 -5.42 -5.67
N CYS A 178 -10.71 -4.49 -5.84
CA CYS A 178 -10.85 -3.26 -6.62
C CYS A 178 -10.90 -3.47 -8.15
N VAL A 179 -10.72 -4.70 -8.62
CA VAL A 179 -10.84 -5.11 -10.02
C VAL A 179 -12.18 -5.79 -10.29
N SER A 180 -12.54 -5.91 -11.56
CA SER A 180 -13.74 -6.62 -12.00
C SER A 180 -13.52 -7.27 -13.37
N ILE A 181 -14.07 -8.46 -13.55
CA ILE A 181 -14.01 -9.19 -14.83
C ILE A 181 -15.30 -8.96 -15.62
N THR A 182 -15.16 -8.66 -16.92
CA THR A 182 -16.28 -8.49 -17.84
C THR A 182 -16.78 -9.84 -18.35
N GLY A 183 -17.99 -9.90 -18.91
CA GLY A 183 -18.54 -11.13 -19.52
C GLY A 183 -17.73 -11.69 -20.70
N LYS A 184 -16.72 -10.95 -21.19
CA LYS A 184 -15.75 -11.41 -22.20
C LYS A 184 -14.51 -12.07 -21.59
N ASN A 185 -14.50 -12.39 -20.30
CA ASN A 185 -13.37 -12.99 -19.61
C ASN A 185 -12.10 -12.12 -19.66
N ALA A 186 -12.27 -10.80 -19.56
CA ALA A 186 -11.20 -9.82 -19.54
C ALA A 186 -11.45 -8.79 -18.43
N PHE A 187 -10.38 -8.24 -17.84
CA PHE A 187 -10.49 -7.16 -16.86
C PHE A 187 -11.21 -5.95 -17.47
N SER A 188 -12.02 -5.28 -16.65
CA SER A 188 -12.64 -4.02 -17.07
C SER A 188 -11.58 -2.93 -17.24
N LYS A 189 -11.81 -1.98 -18.14
CA LYS A 189 -10.92 -0.82 -18.32
C LYS A 189 -10.65 -0.05 -17.02
N ALA A 190 -11.62 0.00 -16.12
CA ALA A 190 -11.47 0.65 -14.81
C ALA A 190 -10.49 -0.08 -13.87
N SER A 191 -10.20 -1.36 -14.15
CA SER A 191 -9.29 -2.22 -13.38
C SER A 191 -7.82 -2.02 -13.75
N GLU A 192 -7.51 -1.55 -14.97
CA GLU A 192 -6.13 -1.40 -15.51
C GLU A 192 -5.20 -0.67 -14.54
N LYS A 193 -5.68 0.40 -13.90
CA LYS A 193 -4.87 1.20 -12.95
C LYS A 193 -4.39 0.42 -11.71
N TYR A 194 -5.02 -0.71 -11.39
CA TYR A 194 -4.68 -1.58 -10.25
C TYR A 194 -3.84 -2.79 -10.66
N LEU A 195 -3.73 -3.09 -11.96
CA LEU A 195 -3.08 -4.30 -12.46
C LEU A 195 -1.63 -4.01 -12.85
N ARG A 196 -0.70 -4.87 -12.43
CA ARG A 196 0.73 -4.75 -12.75
C ARG A 196 1.26 -6.08 -13.25
N VAL A 197 2.07 -6.06 -14.30
CA VAL A 197 2.73 -7.26 -14.79
C VAL A 197 3.83 -7.70 -13.81
N ARG A 198 4.32 -8.93 -13.97
CA ARG A 198 5.33 -9.52 -13.07
C ARG A 198 6.60 -8.67 -13.01
N GLU A 199 7.05 -8.19 -14.16
CA GLU A 199 8.25 -7.39 -14.32
C GLU A 199 8.13 -6.05 -13.56
N GLU A 200 6.93 -5.46 -13.50
CA GLU A 200 6.71 -4.23 -12.73
C GLU A 200 6.82 -4.49 -11.22
N PHE A 201 6.31 -5.62 -10.73
CA PHE A 201 6.51 -6.01 -9.33
C PHE A 201 7.98 -6.24 -8.99
N GLU A 202 8.74 -6.87 -9.90
CA GLU A 202 10.18 -7.06 -9.73
C GLU A 202 10.93 -5.74 -9.70
N SER A 203 10.61 -4.79 -10.59
CA SER A 203 11.15 -3.44 -10.57
C SER A 203 10.83 -2.73 -9.25
N LEU A 204 9.59 -2.81 -8.77
CA LEU A 204 9.19 -2.22 -7.48
C LEU A 204 10.00 -2.79 -6.31
N LEU A 205 10.19 -4.11 -6.27
CA LEU A 205 10.97 -4.79 -5.22
C LEU A 205 12.44 -4.38 -5.23
N LYS A 206 13.04 -4.18 -6.41
CA LYS A 206 14.43 -3.73 -6.57
C LYS A 206 14.61 -2.24 -6.29
N PHE A 207 13.62 -1.42 -6.64
CA PHE A 207 13.63 0.02 -6.41
C PHE A 207 13.59 0.40 -4.92
N LEU A 208 12.91 -0.39 -4.08
CA LEU A 208 12.80 -0.08 -2.66
C LEU A 208 14.18 0.03 -1.97
N PRO A 209 15.09 -0.96 -2.06
CA PRO A 209 16.46 -0.85 -1.53
C PRO A 209 17.21 0.40 -2.00
N GLN A 210 17.09 0.77 -3.28
CA GLN A 210 17.74 1.94 -3.86
C GLN A 210 17.29 3.21 -3.16
N LEU A 211 15.98 3.45 -3.18
CA LEU A 211 15.39 4.63 -2.58
C LEU A 211 15.71 4.73 -1.08
N VAL A 212 15.72 3.59 -0.38
CA VAL A 212 16.06 3.50 1.04
C VAL A 212 17.52 3.91 1.27
N ARG A 213 18.47 3.41 0.48
CA ARG A 213 19.90 3.77 0.56
C ARG A 213 20.12 5.24 0.24
N GLU A 214 19.62 5.72 -0.89
CA GLU A 214 19.72 7.12 -1.31
C GLU A 214 19.18 8.07 -0.23
N THR A 215 17.99 7.76 0.31
CA THR A 215 17.38 8.57 1.36
C THR A 215 18.24 8.60 2.62
N ALA A 216 18.83 7.48 3.01
CA ALA A 216 19.69 7.42 4.19
C ALA A 216 20.99 8.20 3.99
N GLU A 217 21.60 8.13 2.81
CA GLU A 217 22.80 8.90 2.46
C GLU A 217 22.52 10.41 2.40
N GLU A 218 21.36 10.82 1.88
CA GLU A 218 20.93 12.22 1.92
C GLU A 218 20.75 12.73 3.37
N ILE A 219 20.20 11.89 4.26
CA ILE A 219 20.06 12.22 5.68
C ILE A 219 21.45 12.36 6.33
N LEU A 220 22.35 11.41 6.10
CA LEU A 220 23.69 11.37 6.71
C LEU A 220 24.59 12.51 6.20
N SER A 221 24.46 12.89 4.93
CA SER A 221 25.15 14.05 4.35
C SER A 221 24.62 15.40 4.84
N GLY A 222 23.54 15.42 5.64
CA GLY A 222 22.98 16.64 6.21
C GLY A 222 22.10 17.43 5.24
N ARG A 223 21.49 16.78 4.25
CA ARG A 223 20.57 17.45 3.32
C ARG A 223 19.24 17.78 4.02
N ILE A 224 19.15 18.99 4.56
CA ILE A 224 17.98 19.47 5.35
C ILE A 224 17.12 20.52 4.63
N ALA A 225 17.33 20.74 3.33
CA ALA A 225 16.64 21.78 2.57
C ALA A 225 15.11 21.60 2.57
N ALA A 226 14.36 22.69 2.78
CA ALA A 226 12.90 22.67 2.72
C ALA A 226 12.41 22.58 1.26
N ALA A 227 12.15 21.36 0.80
CA ALA A 227 11.69 21.09 -0.57
C ALA A 227 10.33 20.36 -0.58
N PRO A 228 9.22 21.03 -0.23
CA PRO A 228 7.91 20.37 -0.12
C PRO A 228 7.36 19.98 -1.50
N TYR A 229 6.75 18.80 -1.58
CA TYR A 229 6.09 18.35 -2.80
C TYR A 229 4.69 18.95 -2.96
N ARG A 230 4.22 18.99 -4.21
CA ARG A 230 2.81 19.15 -4.58
C ARG A 230 2.43 18.02 -5.53
N PHE A 231 1.37 17.29 -5.18
CA PHE A 231 0.80 16.21 -5.99
C PHE A 231 -0.71 16.40 -6.08
N LYS A 232 -1.22 16.63 -7.28
CA LYS A 232 -2.62 17.07 -7.49
C LYS A 232 -2.90 18.32 -6.66
N GLN A 233 -3.92 18.28 -5.79
CA GLN A 233 -4.27 19.38 -4.88
C GLN A 233 -3.64 19.25 -3.48
N ARG A 234 -2.81 18.21 -3.25
CA ARG A 234 -2.19 17.93 -1.95
C ARG A 234 -0.76 18.46 -1.92
N THR A 235 -0.37 19.07 -0.81
CA THR A 235 1.00 19.50 -0.56
C THR A 235 1.55 18.86 0.70
N ALA A 236 2.87 18.73 0.80
CA ALA A 236 3.54 18.30 2.04
C ALA A 236 3.22 19.22 3.24
N CYS A 237 2.91 20.49 2.97
CA CYS A 237 2.71 21.51 3.99
C CYS A 237 1.37 21.41 4.73
N ALA A 238 0.35 20.74 4.15
CA ALA A 238 -1.03 20.76 4.66
C ALA A 238 -1.17 20.27 6.11
N PHE A 239 -0.34 19.30 6.51
CA PHE A 239 -0.33 18.72 7.86
C PHE A 239 1.04 18.83 8.55
N CYS A 240 1.95 19.66 8.03
CA CYS A 240 3.30 19.80 8.56
C CYS A 240 3.31 20.70 9.81
N ALA A 241 3.68 20.13 10.97
CA ALA A 241 3.82 20.86 12.22
C ALA A 241 4.99 21.87 12.21
N TYR A 242 5.95 21.71 11.29
CA TYR A 242 7.16 22.52 11.20
C TYR A 242 7.06 23.67 10.18
N ARG A 243 5.86 23.96 9.66
CA ARG A 243 5.63 25.02 8.67
C ARG A 243 6.17 26.39 9.12
N VAL A 244 6.11 26.69 10.41
CA VAL A 244 6.58 27.97 10.97
C VAL A 244 8.10 28.07 11.08
N VAL A 245 8.82 26.95 11.00
CA VAL A 245 10.28 26.91 11.17
C VAL A 245 11.00 26.76 9.83
N CYS A 246 10.39 26.09 8.85
CA CYS A 246 11.08 25.72 7.61
C CYS A 246 11.38 26.88 6.65
N GLY A 247 10.78 28.06 6.85
CA GLY A 247 11.01 29.25 6.03
C GLY A 247 10.42 29.21 4.62
N PHE A 248 9.78 28.11 4.22
CA PHE A 248 9.16 27.95 2.90
C PHE A 248 7.94 28.85 2.74
N ALA A 249 7.99 29.79 1.79
CA ALA A 249 6.99 30.81 1.54
C ALA A 249 6.66 30.91 0.04
N PRO A 250 5.64 30.18 -0.44
CA PRO A 250 5.19 30.27 -1.84
C PRO A 250 4.82 31.68 -2.27
N GLU A 251 4.34 32.51 -1.33
CA GLU A 251 3.96 33.90 -1.60
C GLU A 251 5.17 34.80 -1.88
N LEU A 252 6.37 34.37 -1.46
CA LEU A 252 7.64 35.07 -1.67
C LEU A 252 8.46 34.51 -2.84
N GLY A 253 7.91 33.53 -3.56
CA GLY A 253 8.52 32.96 -4.77
C GLY A 253 9.04 31.53 -4.62
N ASP A 254 8.94 30.90 -3.45
CA ASP A 254 9.38 29.50 -3.28
C ASP A 254 8.49 28.53 -4.06
N GLY A 255 9.13 27.61 -4.78
CA GLY A 255 8.46 26.61 -5.61
C GLY A 255 8.22 25.29 -4.89
N TYR A 256 7.06 24.68 -5.11
CA TYR A 256 6.84 23.28 -4.75
C TYR A 256 7.59 22.36 -5.74
N ARG A 257 7.98 21.18 -5.27
CA ARG A 257 8.36 20.06 -6.15
C ARG A 257 7.10 19.42 -6.71
N ASP A 258 6.74 19.77 -7.94
CA ASP A 258 5.56 19.22 -8.61
C ASP A 258 5.79 17.76 -9.03
N ILE A 259 4.89 16.89 -8.60
CA ILE A 259 4.88 15.48 -8.98
C ILE A 259 3.84 15.29 -10.10
N PRO A 260 4.25 14.81 -11.29
CA PRO A 260 3.32 14.48 -12.37
C PRO A 260 2.33 13.40 -11.95
N ASN A 261 1.07 13.54 -12.34
CA ASN A 261 0.06 12.49 -12.16
C ASN A 261 0.05 11.55 -13.37
N ASP A 262 1.17 10.88 -13.58
CA ASP A 262 1.39 9.93 -14.67
C ASP A 262 1.94 8.63 -14.10
N ALA A 263 1.10 7.59 -14.08
CA ALA A 263 1.48 6.30 -13.55
C ALA A 263 2.45 5.55 -14.48
N GLN A 264 2.34 5.76 -15.80
CA GLN A 264 3.19 5.08 -16.78
C GLN A 264 4.61 5.65 -16.69
N ALA A 265 4.75 6.97 -16.74
CA ALA A 265 6.04 7.63 -16.57
C ALA A 265 6.69 7.29 -15.22
N ALA A 266 5.90 7.26 -14.13
CA ALA A 266 6.42 6.86 -12.83
C ALA A 266 6.94 5.41 -12.81
N MET A 267 6.31 4.48 -13.52
CA MET A 267 6.79 3.09 -13.63
C MET A 267 8.05 2.98 -14.48
N GLU A 268 8.13 3.75 -15.57
CA GLU A 268 9.31 3.83 -16.43
C GLU A 268 10.51 4.35 -15.63
N GLU A 269 10.35 5.46 -14.89
CA GLU A 269 11.40 5.99 -14.02
C GLU A 269 11.84 5.00 -12.92
N ILE A 270 10.90 4.23 -12.33
CA ILE A 270 11.24 3.16 -11.38
C ILE A 270 12.09 2.09 -12.06
N THR A 271 11.72 1.70 -13.28
CA THR A 271 12.41 0.65 -14.04
C THR A 271 13.80 1.10 -14.48
N ASP A 272 13.95 2.35 -14.88
CA ASP A 272 15.22 2.91 -15.31
C ASP A 272 16.20 3.08 -14.14
N ALA A 273 15.74 3.54 -12.97
CA ALA A 273 16.54 3.57 -11.74
C ALA A 273 17.08 2.18 -11.35
N VAL A 274 16.26 1.14 -11.55
CA VAL A 274 16.66 -0.25 -11.31
C VAL A 274 17.72 -0.76 -12.29
N ARG A 275 17.70 -0.28 -13.54
CA ARG A 275 18.69 -0.67 -14.56
C ARG A 275 20.05 -0.02 -14.34
N GLU A 276 20.06 1.27 -14.02
CA GLU A 276 21.31 2.03 -13.82
C GLU A 276 22.16 1.48 -12.66
N GLU A 277 21.53 0.98 -11.60
CA GLU A 277 22.26 0.36 -10.48
C GLU A 277 22.78 -1.05 -10.80
N GLY A 278 22.03 -1.83 -11.60
CA GLY A 278 22.46 -3.16 -12.02
C GLY A 278 23.73 -3.16 -12.89
N ASP A 279 23.98 -2.04 -13.59
CA ASP A 279 25.21 -1.82 -14.36
C ASP A 279 26.39 -1.36 -13.47
N THR A 280 26.15 -0.84 -12.26
CA THR A 280 27.22 -0.35 -11.35
C THR A 280 27.70 -1.39 -10.34
N ASP A 281 26.87 -2.39 -9.98
CA ASP A 281 27.27 -3.54 -9.15
C ASP A 281 28.00 -4.64 -9.98
N GLY A 282 28.13 -4.46 -11.29
CA GLY A 282 28.74 -5.40 -12.25
C GLY A 282 30.18 -5.12 -12.66
N GLU A 283 30.81 -4.06 -12.14
CA GLU A 283 32.24 -3.70 -12.32
C GLU A 283 33.06 -3.92 -11.03
#